data_AF-A0A2I0LGN1-F1
#
_entry.id   AF-A0A2I0LGN1-F1
#
_cell.length_a   1.000
_cell.length_b   1.000
_cell.length_c   1.000
_cell.angle_alpha   90.00
_cell.angle_beta   90.00
_cell.angle_gamma   90.00
#
_symmetry.space_group_name_H-M   'P 1'
#
loop_
_entity.id
_entity.type
_entity.pdbx_description
1 polymer ?
#
loop_
_entity_poly.entity_id
_entity_poly.type
_entity_poly.pdbx_seq_one_letter_code
_entity_poly.pdbx_strand_id
1 'polypeptide(L)'
;MKPNKGKICTRERDYVYKFNAGNQHLVLTVPLKFPVQENISHLHGRLMLLHNLPCFIENDLKQSLNKFIEEETIKDYDREAELALEAVKSGKVDINQLADTWAKAYKETTLEYAKPEETSWDEDFADVYHDLIHSPASEMLLNLEHNYFVSISELISERDVELKKLRE
;
A
#
# COMPACT_ATOMS: atom_id res chain seq x y z
N MET A 1 1.02 -22.33 -2.82
CA MET A 1 0.90 -21.12 -3.67
C MET A 1 1.71 -21.33 -4.93
N LYS A 2 1.07 -21.47 -6.09
CA LYS A 2 1.78 -21.58 -7.38
C LYS A 2 1.92 -20.16 -7.93
N PRO A 3 3.12 -19.69 -8.30
CA PRO A 3 3.25 -18.39 -8.92
C PRO A 3 2.52 -18.44 -10.26
N ASN A 4 1.58 -17.51 -10.42
CA ASN A 4 0.85 -17.29 -11.65
C ASN A 4 1.88 -16.90 -12.72
N LYS A 5 2.33 -17.86 -13.53
CA LYS A 5 3.20 -17.60 -14.68
C LYS A 5 2.35 -16.85 -15.71
N GLY A 6 2.23 -15.54 -15.53
CA GLY A 6 1.80 -14.63 -16.58
C GLY A 6 2.60 -14.97 -17.83
N LYS A 7 1.91 -15.10 -18.96
CA LYS A 7 2.53 -15.38 -20.26
C LYS A 7 3.65 -14.36 -20.48
N ILE A 8 4.90 -14.77 -20.27
CA ILE A 8 6.05 -13.95 -20.62
C ILE A 8 6.06 -13.92 -22.15
N CYS A 9 5.52 -12.85 -22.72
CA CYS A 9 5.59 -12.58 -24.14
C CYS A 9 7.05 -12.22 -24.45
N THR A 10 7.87 -13.24 -24.68
CA THR A 10 9.27 -13.06 -25.10
C THR A 10 9.26 -12.41 -26.47
N ARG A 11 9.51 -11.10 -26.51
CA ARG A 11 9.70 -10.34 -27.75
C ARG A 11 11.20 -10.28 -28.03
N GLU A 12 11.57 -10.76 -29.21
CA GLU A 12 12.92 -10.58 -29.74
C GLU A 12 12.99 -9.21 -30.42
N ARG A 13 13.95 -8.37 -30.03
CA ARG A 13 14.23 -7.08 -30.66
C ARG A 13 15.70 -6.99 -30.98
N ASP A 14 16.01 -6.48 -32.16
CA ASP A 14 17.39 -6.32 -32.61
C ASP A 14 17.99 -5.04 -32.04
N TYR A 15 19.01 -5.20 -31.20
CA TYR A 15 19.87 -4.11 -30.78
C TYR A 15 20.89 -3.82 -31.88
N VAL A 16 20.88 -2.60 -32.41
CA VAL A 16 21.80 -2.15 -33.47
C VAL A 16 22.74 -1.10 -32.88
N TYR A 17 24.02 -1.45 -32.77
CA TYR A 17 25.08 -0.55 -32.34
C TYR A 17 26.03 -0.26 -33.49
N LYS A 18 26.29 1.02 -33.76
CA LYS A 18 27.14 1.48 -34.87
C LYS A 18 28.37 2.18 -34.32
N PHE A 19 29.55 1.77 -34.76
CA PHE A 19 30.80 2.40 -34.35
C PHE A 19 31.78 2.56 -35.52
N ASN A 20 32.70 3.51 -35.38
CA ASN A 20 33.77 3.76 -36.35
C ASN A 20 35.11 3.34 -35.76
N ALA A 21 35.82 2.45 -36.46
CA ALA A 21 37.21 2.12 -36.20
C ALA A 21 38.05 2.65 -37.37
N GLY A 22 38.55 3.89 -37.24
CA GLY A 22 39.25 4.57 -38.35
C GLY A 22 38.33 4.83 -39.54
N ASN A 23 38.65 4.26 -40.71
CA ASN A 23 37.87 4.40 -41.96
C ASN A 23 36.76 3.36 -42.12
N GLN A 24 36.58 2.44 -41.17
CA GLN A 24 35.59 1.35 -41.25
C GLN A 24 34.40 1.64 -40.34
N HIS A 25 33.19 1.65 -40.92
CA HIS A 25 31.92 1.71 -40.20
C HIS A 25 31.43 0.30 -39.94
N LEU A 26 31.38 -0.10 -38.67
CA LEU A 26 30.95 -1.43 -38.24
C LEU A 26 29.60 -1.34 -37.53
N VAL A 27 28.70 -2.27 -37.86
CA VAL A 27 27.36 -2.35 -37.29
C VAL A 27 27.21 -3.70 -36.59
N LEU A 28 27.07 -3.65 -35.27
CA LEU A 28 26.76 -4.80 -34.43
C LEU A 28 25.24 -4.92 -34.32
N THR A 29 24.66 -6.00 -34.85
CA THR A 29 23.23 -6.31 -34.70
C THR A 29 23.08 -7.54 -33.83
N VAL A 30 22.36 -7.41 -32.71
CA VAL A 30 22.23 -8.47 -31.70
C VAL A 30 20.75 -8.64 -31.35
N PRO A 31 20.15 -9.81 -31.57
CA PRO A 31 18.79 -10.07 -31.13
C PRO A 31 18.74 -10.23 -29.60
N LEU A 32 17.98 -9.38 -28.92
CA LEU A 32 17.76 -9.40 -27.48
C LEU A 32 16.34 -9.85 -27.14
N LYS A 33 16.21 -10.72 -26.14
CA LYS A 33 14.92 -11.19 -25.61
C LYS A 33 14.50 -10.33 -24.44
N PHE A 34 13.33 -9.71 -24.55
CA PHE A 34 12.73 -8.92 -23.47
C PHE A 34 11.66 -9.73 -22.70
N PRO A 35 11.55 -9.55 -21.37
CA PRO A 35 12.42 -8.74 -20.49
C PRO A 35 13.80 -9.38 -20.30
N VAL A 36 14.86 -8.58 -20.39
CA VAL A 36 16.25 -9.07 -20.26
C VAL A 36 16.47 -9.56 -18.82
N GLN A 37 16.52 -10.88 -18.63
CA GLN A 37 16.76 -11.50 -17.33
C GLN A 37 18.25 -11.54 -16.94
N GLU A 38 19.13 -11.38 -17.92
CA GLU A 38 20.58 -11.43 -17.70
C GLU A 38 21.13 -10.09 -17.21
N ASN A 39 22.15 -10.14 -16.35
CA ASN A 39 22.84 -8.93 -15.92
C ASN A 39 23.55 -8.27 -17.11
N ILE A 40 23.32 -6.97 -17.29
CA ILE A 40 23.80 -6.20 -18.45
C ILE A 40 25.32 -6.21 -18.56
N SER A 41 26.04 -6.29 -17.43
CA SER A 41 27.51 -6.42 -17.43
C SER A 41 27.99 -7.74 -18.03
N HIS A 42 27.26 -8.83 -17.78
CA HIS A 42 27.57 -10.14 -18.38
C HIS A 42 27.20 -10.17 -19.87
N LEU A 43 26.06 -9.59 -20.24
CA LEU A 43 25.64 -9.48 -21.64
C LEU A 43 26.65 -8.65 -22.45
N HIS A 44 27.07 -7.51 -21.92
CA HIS A 44 28.12 -6.67 -22.48
C HIS A 44 29.45 -7.44 -22.65
N GLY A 45 29.90 -8.16 -21.60
CA GLY A 45 31.14 -8.94 -21.66
C GLY A 45 31.09 -10.07 -22.69
N ARG A 46 29.94 -10.74 -22.80
CA ARG A 46 29.70 -11.76 -23.84
C ARG A 46 29.75 -11.16 -25.23
N LEU A 47 29.18 -9.97 -25.43
CA LEU A 47 29.21 -9.27 -26.71
C LEU A 47 30.62 -8.86 -27.13
N MET A 48 31.41 -8.33 -26.19
CA MET A 48 32.82 -8.00 -26.40
C MET A 48 33.63 -9.23 -26.85
N LEU A 49 33.46 -10.36 -26.16
CA LEU A 49 34.18 -11.62 -26.46
C LEU A 49 33.74 -12.28 -27.77
N LEU A 50 32.43 -12.34 -28.04
CA LEU A 50 31.89 -13.02 -29.22
C LEU A 50 32.23 -12.28 -30.52
N HIS A 51 32.28 -10.95 -30.48
CA HIS A 51 32.50 -10.13 -31.67
C HIS A 51 33.94 -9.57 -31.78
N ASN A 52 34.85 -9.97 -30.88
CA ASN A 52 36.25 -9.49 -30.82
C ASN A 52 36.34 -7.96 -30.95
N LEU A 53 35.51 -7.24 -30.19
CA LEU A 53 35.38 -5.79 -30.32
C LEU A 53 36.55 -5.06 -29.64
N PRO A 54 37.04 -3.95 -30.22
CA PRO A 54 38.06 -3.12 -29.60
C PRO A 54 37.66 -2.58 -28.21
N CYS A 55 38.61 -2.59 -27.27
CA CYS A 55 38.38 -2.14 -25.89
C CYS A 55 37.99 -0.66 -25.75
N PHE A 56 38.29 0.19 -26.75
CA PHE A 56 37.89 1.61 -26.70
C PHE A 56 36.37 1.82 -26.78
N ILE A 57 35.64 0.81 -27.27
CA ILE A 57 34.18 0.84 -27.46
C ILE A 57 33.46 0.33 -26.22
N GLU A 58 34.16 -0.38 -25.34
CA GLU A 58 33.59 -1.10 -24.20
C GLU A 58 32.64 -0.23 -23.36
N ASN A 59 33.12 0.96 -22.96
CA ASN A 59 32.33 1.88 -22.14
C ASN A 59 31.10 2.43 -22.88
N ASP A 60 31.25 2.79 -24.15
CA ASP A 60 30.16 3.35 -24.95
C ASP A 60 29.11 2.29 -25.29
N LEU A 61 29.54 1.08 -25.65
CA LEU A 61 28.66 -0.06 -25.87
C LEU A 61 27.86 -0.37 -24.61
N LYS A 62 28.51 -0.41 -23.45
CA LYS A 62 27.84 -0.67 -22.17
C LYS A 62 26.78 0.39 -21.87
N GLN A 63 27.09 1.66 -22.07
CA GLN A 63 26.13 2.75 -21.84
C GLN A 63 24.97 2.71 -22.84
N SER A 64 25.27 2.53 -24.13
CA SER A 64 24.25 2.42 -25.18
C SER A 64 23.33 1.21 -24.99
N LEU A 65 23.89 0.07 -24.60
CA LEU A 65 23.14 -1.15 -24.29
C LEU A 65 22.24 -0.98 -23.07
N ASN A 66 22.76 -0.40 -21.98
CA ASN A 66 21.95 -0.08 -20.80
C ASN A 66 20.77 0.82 -21.16
N LYS A 67 21.04 1.91 -21.88
CA LYS A 67 20.02 2.88 -22.28
C LYS A 67 18.96 2.24 -23.17
N PHE A 68 19.36 1.44 -24.15
CA PHE A 68 18.43 0.72 -25.02
C PHE A 68 17.55 -0.26 -24.23
N ILE A 69 18.13 -1.05 -23.33
CA ILE A 69 17.37 -2.00 -22.50
C ILE A 69 16.39 -1.25 -21.62
N GLU A 70 16.81 -0.16 -20.97
CA GLU A 70 15.97 0.66 -20.11
C GLU A 70 14.80 1.28 -20.89
N GLU A 71 15.07 1.94 -22.01
CA GLU A 71 14.04 2.55 -22.85
C GLU A 71 13.03 1.53 -23.38
N GLU A 72 13.49 0.37 -23.86
CA GLU A 72 12.60 -0.66 -24.40
C GLU A 72 11.79 -1.34 -23.30
N THR A 73 12.38 -1.49 -22.12
CA THR A 73 11.69 -2.02 -20.94
C THR A 73 10.60 -1.06 -20.47
N ILE A 74 10.89 0.24 -20.38
CA ILE A 74 9.90 1.28 -20.04
C ILE A 74 8.76 1.27 -21.06
N LYS A 75 9.06 1.27 -22.37
CA LYS A 75 8.02 1.21 -23.42
C LYS A 75 7.14 -0.03 -23.33
N ASP A 76 7.68 -1.18 -22.95
CA ASP A 76 6.86 -2.38 -22.78
C ASP A 76 5.95 -2.29 -21.56
N TYR A 77 6.43 -1.73 -20.44
CA TYR A 77 5.60 -1.44 -19.27
C TYR A 77 4.53 -0.39 -19.57
N ASP A 78 4.87 0.70 -20.26
CA ASP A 78 3.93 1.74 -20.65
C ASP A 78 2.82 1.18 -21.55
N ARG A 79 3.18 0.30 -22.51
CA ARG A 79 2.16 -0.34 -23.35
C ARG A 79 1.26 -1.28 -22.55
N GLU A 80 1.82 -2.06 -21.62
CA GLU A 80 1.02 -2.94 -20.77
C GLU A 80 0.08 -2.14 -19.86
N ALA A 81 0.56 -1.04 -19.29
CA ALA A 81 -0.24 -0.10 -18.51
C ALA A 81 -1.36 0.51 -19.35
N GLU A 82 -1.08 1.00 -20.56
CA GLU A 82 -2.09 1.57 -21.45
C GLU A 82 -3.14 0.54 -21.86
N LEU A 83 -2.74 -0.70 -22.15
CA LEU A 83 -3.67 -1.80 -22.42
C LEU A 83 -4.56 -2.12 -21.22
N ALA A 84 -4.01 -2.07 -20.00
CA ALA A 84 -4.78 -2.24 -18.77
C ALA A 84 -5.77 -1.09 -18.55
N LEU A 85 -5.37 0.15 -18.79
CA LEU A 85 -6.24 1.33 -18.71
C LEU A 85 -7.39 1.25 -19.73
N GLU A 86 -7.10 0.89 -20.97
CA GLU A 86 -8.12 0.71 -22.00
C GLU A 86 -9.04 -0.49 -21.72
N ALA A 87 -8.55 -1.54 -21.05
CA ALA A 87 -9.38 -2.66 -20.60
C ALA A 87 -10.38 -2.23 -19.51
N VAL A 88 -9.98 -1.34 -18.59
CA VAL A 88 -10.88 -0.74 -17.60
C VAL A 88 -11.90 0.18 -18.28
N LYS A 89 -11.44 1.06 -19.17
CA LYS A 89 -12.30 2.02 -19.88
C LYS A 89 -13.32 1.37 -20.80
N SER A 90 -12.95 0.26 -21.45
CA SER A 90 -13.85 -0.53 -22.30
C SER A 90 -14.82 -1.42 -21.52
N GLY A 91 -14.77 -1.40 -20.17
CA GLY A 91 -15.64 -2.20 -19.31
C GLY A 91 -15.35 -3.71 -19.34
N LYS A 92 -14.22 -4.13 -19.89
CA LYS A 92 -13.76 -5.53 -19.83
C LYS A 92 -13.33 -5.93 -18.42
N VAL A 93 -12.91 -4.96 -17.63
CA VAL A 93 -12.57 -5.11 -16.21
C VAL A 93 -13.64 -4.40 -15.40
N ASP A 94 -14.29 -5.14 -14.49
CA ASP A 94 -15.27 -4.58 -13.57
C ASP A 94 -14.56 -3.75 -12.50
N ILE A 95 -14.85 -2.45 -12.47
CA ILE A 95 -14.24 -1.48 -11.55
C ILE A 95 -14.51 -1.88 -10.10
N ASN A 96 -15.69 -2.44 -9.80
CA ASN A 96 -16.05 -2.83 -8.44
C ASN A 96 -15.19 -4.01 -7.95
N GLN A 97 -14.96 -5.01 -8.80
CA GLN A 97 -14.08 -6.13 -8.46
C GLN A 97 -12.63 -5.70 -8.28
N LEU A 98 -12.18 -4.72 -9.07
CA LEU A 98 -10.84 -4.15 -8.90
C LEU A 98 -10.72 -3.40 -7.57
N ALA A 99 -11.73 -2.59 -7.23
CA ALA A 99 -11.80 -1.87 -5.96
C ALA A 99 -11.84 -2.85 -4.76
N ASP A 100 -12.63 -3.92 -4.83
CA ASP A 100 -12.68 -4.95 -3.80
C ASP A 100 -11.34 -5.68 -3.64
N THR A 101 -10.67 -5.98 -4.76
CA THR A 101 -9.35 -6.62 -4.74
C THR A 101 -8.30 -5.70 -4.11
N TRP A 102 -8.34 -4.41 -4.44
CA TRP A 102 -7.49 -3.38 -3.83
C TRP A 102 -7.78 -3.21 -2.34
N ALA A 103 -9.06 -3.11 -1.95
CA ALA A 103 -9.47 -3.00 -0.56
C ALA A 103 -9.02 -4.22 0.25
N LYS A 104 -9.13 -5.42 -0.32
CA LYS A 104 -8.63 -6.66 0.29
C LYS A 104 -7.11 -6.65 0.44
N ALA A 105 -6.37 -6.30 -0.61
CA ALA A 105 -4.91 -6.24 -0.56
C ALA A 105 -4.42 -5.18 0.45
N TYR A 106 -5.06 -4.01 0.47
CA TYR A 106 -4.80 -2.95 1.44
C TYR A 106 -5.08 -3.42 2.87
N LYS A 107 -6.21 -4.08 3.10
CA LYS A 107 -6.58 -4.63 4.40
C LYS A 107 -5.58 -5.70 4.86
N GLU A 108 -5.21 -6.64 4.00
CA GLU A 108 -4.25 -7.70 4.33
C GLU A 108 -2.85 -7.13 4.63
N THR A 109 -2.38 -6.18 3.84
CA THR A 109 -1.05 -5.58 4.02
C THR A 109 -1.00 -4.59 5.16
N THR A 110 -2.05 -3.81 5.40
CA THR A 110 -2.03 -2.72 6.37
C THR A 110 -2.42 -3.19 7.76
N LEU A 111 -3.34 -4.15 7.91
CA LEU A 111 -3.73 -4.65 9.24
C LEU A 111 -2.59 -5.36 9.99
N GLU A 112 -1.61 -5.93 9.28
CA GLU A 112 -0.45 -6.54 9.93
C GLU A 112 0.49 -5.49 10.57
N TYR A 113 0.56 -4.28 10.02
CA TYR A 113 1.53 -3.25 10.42
C TYR A 113 0.91 -2.03 11.12
N ALA A 114 -0.38 -1.78 10.90
CA ALA A 114 -1.14 -0.70 11.49
C ALA A 114 -2.50 -1.26 11.92
N LYS A 115 -2.57 -1.72 13.17
CA LYS A 115 -3.87 -1.97 13.80
C LYS A 115 -4.65 -0.65 13.75
N PRO A 116 -5.91 -0.65 13.28
CA PRO A 116 -6.78 0.52 13.41
C PRO A 116 -6.76 0.99 14.86
N GLU A 117 -6.71 2.30 15.06
CA GLU A 117 -6.83 2.92 16.38
C GLU A 117 -8.06 2.30 17.06
N GLU A 118 -7.86 1.65 18.22
CA GLU A 118 -8.98 1.11 18.98
C GLU A 118 -9.93 2.27 19.28
N THR A 119 -11.24 2.05 19.12
CA THR A 119 -12.24 3.07 19.43
C THR A 119 -11.92 3.63 20.82
N SER A 120 -11.71 4.94 20.87
CA SER A 120 -11.42 5.61 22.13
C SER A 120 -12.55 5.31 23.10
N TRP A 121 -12.22 4.97 24.34
CA TRP A 121 -13.19 4.73 25.42
C TRP A 121 -14.26 5.83 25.54
N ASP A 122 -13.95 7.03 25.05
CA ASP A 122 -14.83 8.19 25.03
C ASP A 122 -16.03 8.04 24.07
N GLU A 123 -15.87 7.33 22.94
CA GLU A 123 -16.98 7.05 22.00
C GLU A 123 -17.92 5.99 22.58
N ASP A 124 -17.38 4.95 23.20
CA ASP A 124 -18.18 3.88 23.84
C ASP A 124 -18.92 4.39 25.09
N PHE A 125 -18.37 5.37 25.82
CA PHE A 125 -19.03 5.93 27.00
C PHE A 125 -20.32 6.67 26.65
N ALA A 126 -20.32 7.44 25.56
CA ALA A 126 -21.49 8.23 25.15
C ALA A 126 -22.70 7.33 24.85
N ASP A 127 -22.47 6.22 24.14
CA ASP A 127 -23.52 5.27 23.77
C ASP A 127 -24.02 4.49 25.00
N VAL A 128 -23.11 4.01 25.85
CA VAL A 128 -23.49 3.31 27.10
C VAL A 128 -24.23 4.23 28.07
N TYR A 129 -23.85 5.50 28.16
CA TYR A 129 -24.53 6.49 28.99
C TYR A 129 -25.92 6.84 28.44
N HIS A 130 -26.04 7.01 27.12
CA HIS A 130 -27.33 7.22 26.46
C HIS A 130 -28.27 6.04 26.70
N ASP A 131 -27.79 4.82 26.51
CA ASP A 131 -28.53 3.59 26.79
C ASP A 131 -28.95 3.52 28.26
N LEU A 132 -28.07 3.88 29.19
CA LEU A 132 -28.38 3.86 30.62
C LEU A 132 -29.49 4.87 30.99
N ILE A 133 -29.43 6.10 30.47
CA ILE A 133 -30.45 7.13 30.75
C ILE A 133 -31.82 6.72 30.19
N HIS A 134 -31.84 6.14 28.99
CA HIS A 134 -33.08 5.69 28.36
C HIS A 134 -33.51 4.29 28.82
N SER A 135 -32.68 3.59 29.60
CA SER A 135 -33.03 2.28 30.12
C SER A 135 -34.17 2.39 31.15
N PRO A 136 -35.01 1.35 31.26
CA PRO A 136 -36.01 1.25 32.33
C PRO A 136 -35.42 1.29 33.76
N ALA A 137 -34.10 1.10 33.89
CA ALA A 137 -33.40 1.15 35.17
C ALA A 137 -33.05 2.58 35.62
N SER A 138 -33.12 3.59 34.73
CA SER A 138 -32.79 4.98 35.07
C SER A 138 -33.75 5.55 36.10
N GLU A 139 -35.05 5.25 35.98
CA GLU A 139 -36.07 5.69 36.94
C GLU A 139 -35.86 5.05 38.32
N MET A 140 -35.40 3.78 38.36
CA MET A 140 -35.05 3.11 39.62
C MET A 140 -33.81 3.74 40.27
N LEU A 141 -32.79 4.06 39.47
CA LEU A 141 -31.58 4.72 39.94
C LEU A 141 -31.91 6.12 40.49
N LEU A 142 -32.70 6.91 39.77
CA LEU A 142 -33.11 8.25 40.17
C LEU A 142 -33.94 8.24 41.46
N ASN A 143 -34.84 7.26 41.62
CA ASN A 143 -35.59 7.07 42.86
C ASN A 143 -34.69 6.69 44.04
N LEU A 144 -33.67 5.84 43.82
CA LEU A 144 -32.68 5.53 44.85
C LEU A 144 -31.86 6.77 45.23
N GLU A 145 -31.38 7.54 44.26
CA GLU A 145 -30.65 8.79 44.50
C GLU A 145 -31.50 9.78 45.31
N HIS A 146 -32.77 9.94 44.96
CA HIS A 146 -33.69 10.79 45.71
C HIS A 146 -33.85 10.31 47.16
N ASN A 147 -34.07 9.01 47.37
CA ASN A 147 -34.20 8.44 48.71
C ASN A 147 -32.94 8.64 49.56
N TYR A 148 -31.76 8.36 49.00
CA TYR A 148 -30.50 8.61 49.69
C TYR A 148 -30.30 10.08 50.03
N PHE A 149 -30.60 10.97 49.09
CA PHE A 149 -30.50 12.41 49.31
C PHE A 149 -31.38 12.87 50.48
N VAL A 150 -32.64 12.43 50.54
CA VAL A 150 -33.56 12.77 51.62
C VAL A 150 -33.06 12.22 52.96
N SER A 151 -32.71 10.93 53.03
CA SER A 151 -32.22 10.33 54.27
C SER A 151 -30.93 10.98 54.79
N ILE A 152 -29.99 11.31 53.90
CA ILE A 152 -28.76 12.00 54.29
C ILE A 152 -29.05 13.43 54.75
N SER A 153 -29.96 14.14 54.08
CA SER A 153 -30.35 15.51 54.47
C SER A 153 -31.00 15.54 55.86
N GLU A 154 -31.85 14.56 56.16
CA GLU A 154 -32.45 14.40 57.49
C GLU A 154 -31.39 14.14 58.56
N LEU A 155 -30.48 13.19 58.34
CA LEU A 155 -29.34 12.89 59.23
C LEU A 155 -28.46 14.12 59.49
N ILE A 156 -28.18 14.90 58.43
CA ILE A 156 -27.43 16.15 58.54
C ILE A 156 -28.19 17.18 59.38
N SER A 157 -29.49 17.32 59.16
CA SER A 157 -30.32 18.25 59.92
C SER A 157 -30.42 17.88 61.40
N GLU A 158 -30.54 16.59 61.71
CA GLU A 158 -30.58 16.07 63.07
C GLU A 158 -29.24 16.32 63.78
N ARG A 159 -28.13 15.99 63.11
CA ARG A 159 -26.79 16.32 63.60
C ARG A 159 -26.65 17.81 63.89
N ASP A 160 -27.12 18.69 62.99
CA ASP A 160 -26.99 20.13 63.15
C ASP A 160 -27.84 20.67 64.32
N VAL A 161 -29.02 20.08 64.55
CA VAL A 161 -29.85 20.38 65.72
C VAL A 161 -29.16 19.94 67.02
N GLU A 162 -28.61 18.73 67.07
CA GLU A 162 -27.90 18.23 68.26
C GLU A 162 -26.62 19.03 68.54
N LEU A 163 -25.85 19.38 67.51
CA LEU A 163 -24.69 20.25 67.64
C LEU A 163 -25.06 21.65 68.15
N LYS A 164 -26.24 22.16 67.79
CA LYS A 164 -26.73 23.44 68.30
C LYS A 164 -27.12 23.34 69.78
N LYS A 165 -27.79 22.25 70.19
CA LYS A 165 -28.13 22.00 71.60
C LYS A 165 -26.90 21.87 72.50
N LEU A 166 -25.79 21.31 72.01
CA LEU A 166 -24.53 21.21 72.75
C LEU A 166 -23.78 22.55 72.87
N ARG A 167 -24.16 23.57 72.09
CA ARG A 167 -23.52 24.88 72.07
C ARG A 167 -24.28 25.94 72.89
N GLU A 168 -25.52 25.65 73.27
CA GLU A 168 -26.31 26.40 74.27
C GLU A 168 -26.05 25.86 75.68
#